data_AF-N2BLV3-F1
#
_entry.id   AF-N2BLV3-F1
#
_cell.length_a   1.000
_cell.length_b   1.000
_cell.length_c   1.000
_cell.angle_alpha   90.00
_cell.angle_beta   90.00
_cell.angle_gamma   90.00
#
_symmetry.space_group_name_H-M   'P 1'
#
loop_
_entity.id
_entity.type
_entity.pdbx_description
1 polymer ?
#
loop_
_entity_poly.entity_id
_entity_poly.type
_entity_poly.pdbx_seq_one_letter_code
_entity_poly.pdbx_strand_id
1 'polypeptide(L)'
;MSSGTQNVKKWEEILVSTGHFKDCFFMECDYLEVMSKERYLGAWHSVNDIQAQAGQKRWQQILSMIESKIANLDEIAIPYKIRAWSVRKA
;
A
#
# COMPACT_ATOMS: atom_id res chain seq x y z
N MET A 1 14.14 8.39 6.35
CA MET A 1 13.33 8.03 7.53
C MET A 1 11.89 7.91 7.07
N SER A 2 11.46 6.71 6.66
CA SER A 2 10.09 6.44 6.20
C SER A 2 9.23 6.09 7.40
N SER A 3 8.00 6.61 7.44
CA SER A 3 6.98 6.42 8.49
C SER A 3 6.46 4.96 8.63
N GLY A 4 7.04 4.00 7.92
CA GLY A 4 6.58 2.60 7.86
C GLY A 4 7.16 1.63 8.89
N THR A 5 7.83 2.09 9.95
CA THR A 5 8.42 1.21 10.99
C THR A 5 7.41 0.72 12.04
N GLN A 6 6.16 1.16 12.01
CA GLN A 6 5.16 0.72 12.99
C GLN A 6 4.40 -0.50 12.47
N ASN A 7 4.62 -1.64 13.13
CA ASN A 7 4.02 -2.96 12.91
C ASN A 7 4.57 -3.80 11.75
N VAL A 8 5.86 -4.14 11.79
CA VAL A 8 6.28 -5.44 11.26
C VAL A 8 5.75 -6.50 12.24
N LYS A 9 4.45 -6.78 12.17
CA LYS A 9 3.86 -7.92 12.87
C LYS A 9 4.68 -9.15 12.48
N LYS A 10 5.07 -9.96 13.46
CA LYS A 10 5.73 -11.24 13.22
C LYS A 10 4.70 -12.22 12.66
N TRP A 11 4.33 -12.03 11.39
CA TRP A 11 3.21 -12.72 10.75
C TRP A 11 3.38 -14.22 10.77
N GLU A 12 4.61 -14.72 10.63
CA GLU A 12 4.91 -16.15 10.78
C GLU A 12 4.46 -16.68 12.16
N GLU A 13 4.85 -16.01 13.25
CA GLU A 13 4.45 -16.38 14.62
C GLU A 13 2.92 -16.28 14.79
N ILE A 14 2.31 -15.20 14.29
CA ILE A 14 0.87 -14.98 14.43
C ILE A 14 0.06 -16.04 13.67
N LEU A 15 0.44 -16.35 12.44
CA LEU A 15 -0.28 -17.29 11.58
C LEU A 15 -0.28 -18.70 12.17
N VAL A 16 0.84 -19.14 12.76
CA VAL A 16 0.95 -20.49 13.36
C VAL A 16 0.47 -20.55 14.82
N SER A 17 0.27 -19.41 15.49
CA SER A 17 0.00 -19.33 16.94
C SER A 17 -1.23 -20.12 17.42
N THR A 18 -2.23 -20.32 16.55
CA THR A 18 -3.48 -21.02 16.87
C THR A 18 -3.45 -22.51 16.57
N GLY A 19 -2.40 -23.00 15.88
CA GLY A 19 -2.31 -24.38 15.40
C GLY A 19 -3.19 -24.70 14.19
N HIS A 20 -3.99 -23.76 13.68
CA HIS A 20 -4.79 -23.97 12.45
C HIS A 20 -3.94 -24.02 11.17
N PHE A 21 -2.76 -23.40 11.21
CA PHE A 21 -1.81 -23.32 10.11
C PHE A 21 -0.44 -23.81 10.54
N LYS A 22 0.27 -24.44 9.61
CA LYS A 22 1.64 -24.93 9.74
C LYS A 22 2.44 -24.60 8.49
N ASP A 23 3.75 -24.87 8.54
CA ASP A 23 4.67 -24.73 7.40
C ASP A 23 4.57 -23.33 6.75
N CYS A 24 4.74 -22.28 7.56
CA CYS A 24 4.72 -20.90 7.05
C CYS A 24 5.99 -20.60 6.25
N PHE A 25 5.83 -20.17 5.01
CA PHE A 25 6.88 -19.73 4.11
C PHE A 25 6.69 -18.25 3.77
N PHE A 26 7.75 -17.47 3.94
CA PHE A 26 7.78 -16.06 3.62
C PHE A 26 8.53 -15.79 2.31
N MET A 27 7.98 -14.89 1.49
CA MET A 27 8.65 -14.34 0.32
C MET A 27 8.53 -12.82 0.28
N GLU A 28 9.60 -12.18 -0.20
CA GLU A 28 9.65 -10.74 -0.44
C GLU A 28 10.20 -10.47 -1.84
N CYS A 29 9.59 -9.51 -2.55
CA CYS A 29 10.02 -9.09 -3.88
C CYS A 29 9.84 -7.58 -4.05
N ASP A 30 10.82 -6.93 -4.68
CA ASP A 30 10.68 -5.55 -5.16
C ASP A 30 9.87 -5.53 -6.45
N TYR A 31 8.90 -4.62 -6.53
CA TYR A 31 8.07 -4.44 -7.71
C TYR A 31 7.98 -2.95 -8.03
N LEU A 32 8.30 -2.58 -9.27
CA LEU A 32 8.15 -1.22 -9.76
C LEU A 32 6.91 -1.16 -10.64
N GLU A 33 5.90 -0.41 -10.22
CA GLU A 33 4.71 -0.20 -11.02
C GLU A 33 4.79 1.14 -11.73
N VAL A 34 4.65 1.12 -13.06
CA VAL A 34 4.56 2.33 -13.88
C VAL A 34 3.11 2.60 -14.21
N MET A 35 2.62 3.78 -13.84
CA MET A 35 1.22 4.17 -14.00
C MET A 35 1.10 5.45 -14.83
N SER A 36 0.02 5.56 -15.60
CA SER A 36 -0.42 6.86 -16.11
C SER A 36 -0.90 7.75 -14.95
N LYS A 37 -0.97 9.07 -15.19
CA LYS A 37 -1.50 10.03 -14.20
C LYS A 37 -2.93 9.68 -13.78
N GLU A 38 -3.77 9.30 -14.74
CA GLU A 38 -5.19 8.97 -14.51
C GLU A 38 -5.31 7.76 -13.59
N ARG A 39 -4.51 6.73 -13.83
CA ARG A 39 -4.48 5.52 -12.98
C ARG A 39 -4.00 5.85 -11.57
N TYR A 40 -2.95 6.67 -11.45
CA TYR A 40 -2.41 7.08 -10.17
C TYR A 40 -3.41 7.92 -9.35
N LEU A 41 -4.08 8.89 -9.97
CA LEU A 41 -5.15 9.66 -9.33
C LEU A 41 -6.37 8.79 -8.99
N GLY A 42 -6.72 7.84 -9.87
CA GLY A 42 -7.76 6.85 -9.61
C GLY A 42 -7.51 6.03 -8.33
N ALA A 43 -6.24 5.68 -8.05
CA ALA A 43 -5.89 5.01 -6.80
C ALA A 43 -6.20 5.88 -5.56
N TRP A 44 -5.95 7.19 -5.64
CA TRP A 44 -6.33 8.12 -4.55
C TRP A 44 -7.85 8.22 -4.35
N HIS A 45 -8.66 8.05 -5.40
CA HIS A 45 -10.11 8.01 -5.23
C HIS A 45 -10.62 6.75 -4.53
N SER A 46 -9.83 5.68 -4.46
CA SER A 46 -10.22 4.45 -3.77
C SER A 46 -10.02 4.49 -2.24
N VAL A 47 -9.28 5.48 -1.71
CA VAL A 47 -8.95 5.56 -0.28
C VAL A 47 -10.00 6.30 0.54
N ASN A 48 -11.00 5.57 1.01
CA ASN A 48 -12.09 6.13 1.81
C ASN A 48 -11.65 6.72 3.15
N ASP A 49 -10.68 6.11 3.83
CA ASP A 49 -10.28 6.54 5.18
C ASP A 49 -9.73 7.96 5.21
N ILE A 50 -8.85 8.29 4.26
CA ILE A 50 -8.24 9.62 4.18
C ILE A 50 -9.31 10.66 3.78
N GLN A 51 -10.19 10.31 2.84
CA GLN A 51 -11.29 11.18 2.45
C GLN A 51 -12.24 11.48 3.61
N ALA A 52 -12.63 10.45 4.38
CA ALA A 52 -13.52 10.58 5.53
C ALA A 52 -12.89 11.43 6.65
N GLN A 53 -11.59 11.23 6.94
CA GLN A 53 -10.87 12.00 7.96
C GLN A 53 -10.63 13.46 7.56
N ALA A 54 -10.33 13.71 6.29
CA ALA A 54 -10.05 15.06 5.79
C ALA A 54 -11.33 15.89 5.65
N GLY A 55 -12.45 15.24 5.33
CA GLY A 55 -13.68 15.90 4.91
C GLY A 55 -13.56 16.51 3.51
N GLN A 56 -14.70 16.79 2.87
CA GLN A 56 -14.78 17.11 1.44
C GLN A 56 -13.85 18.26 1.00
N LYS A 57 -13.81 19.36 1.77
CA LYS A 57 -13.03 20.55 1.41
C LYS A 57 -11.52 20.27 1.39
N ARG A 58 -10.99 19.65 2.44
CA ARG A 58 -9.55 19.34 2.51
C ARG A 58 -9.18 18.22 1.56
N TRP A 59 -10.08 17.28 1.32
CA TRP A 59 -9.87 16.22 0.34
C TRP A 59 -9.63 16.78 -1.08
N GLN A 60 -10.44 17.75 -1.51
CA GLN A 60 -10.22 18.42 -2.80
C GLN A 60 -8.88 19.17 -2.85
N GLN A 61 -8.46 19.80 -1.75
CA GLN A 61 -7.14 20.44 -1.67
C GLN A 61 -6.00 19.41 -1.80
N ILE A 62 -6.14 18.25 -1.14
CA ILE A 62 -5.15 17.16 -1.24
C ILE A 62 -5.03 16.67 -2.68
N LEU A 63 -6.15 16.40 -3.35
CA LEU A 63 -6.14 15.94 -4.75
C LEU A 63 -5.50 16.97 -5.68
N SER A 64 -5.86 18.25 -5.55
CA SER A 64 -5.26 19.33 -6.34
C SER A 64 -3.75 19.48 -6.10
N MET A 65 -3.29 19.29 -4.86
CA MET A 65 -1.86 19.26 -4.54
C MET A 65 -1.14 18.07 -5.17
N ILE A 66 -1.76 16.88 -5.18
CA ILE A 66 -1.20 15.68 -5.80
C ILE A 66 -1.10 15.88 -7.31
N GLU A 67 -2.17 16.33 -7.95
CA GLU A 67 -2.23 16.61 -9.38
C GLU A 67 -1.15 17.62 -9.80
N SER A 68 -0.99 18.71 -9.03
CA SER A 68 0.04 19.72 -9.27
C SER A 68 1.46 19.14 -9.16
N LYS A 69 1.71 18.21 -8.23
CA LYS A 69 3.02 17.58 -8.05
C LYS A 69 3.41 16.65 -9.19
N ILE A 70 2.42 15.98 -9.79
CA ILE A 70 2.65 15.02 -10.89
C ILE A 70 2.47 15.65 -12.27
N ALA A 71 2.13 16.94 -12.35
CA ALA A 71 1.77 17.63 -13.59
C ALA A 71 2.81 17.48 -14.71
N ASN A 72 4.10 17.48 -14.35
CA ASN A 72 5.22 17.42 -15.31
C ASN A 72 5.76 16.00 -15.56
N LEU A 73 5.13 14.96 -15.00
CA LEU A 73 5.59 13.58 -15.14
C LEU A 73 4.74 12.85 -16.18
N ASP A 74 5.28 12.39 -17.30
CA ASP A 74 4.47 11.65 -18.28
C ASP A 74 3.97 10.31 -17.72
N GLU A 75 4.81 9.66 -16.92
CA GLU A 75 4.51 8.42 -16.22
C GLU A 75 5.00 8.49 -14.76
N ILE A 76 4.34 7.72 -13.90
CA ILE A 76 4.63 7.70 -12.46
C ILE A 76 5.11 6.29 -12.10
N ALA A 77 6.39 6.19 -11.73
CA ALA A 77 7.01 4.95 -11.28
C ALA A 77 6.93 4.84 -9.75
N ILE A 78 6.14 3.89 -9.26
CA ILE A 78 5.93 3.65 -7.83
C ILE A 78 6.63 2.36 -7.41
N PRO A 79 7.67 2.45 -6.55
CA PRO A 79 8.29 1.27 -5.99
C PRO A 79 7.43 0.70 -4.86
N TYR A 80 7.10 -0.59 -4.97
CA TYR A 80 6.43 -1.38 -3.96
C TYR A 80 7.33 -2.50 -3.47
N LYS A 81 7.15 -2.88 -2.20
CA LYS A 81 7.69 -4.11 -1.63
C LYS A 81 6.55 -5.09 -1.43
N ILE A 82 6.52 -6.14 -2.24
CA ILE A 82 5.52 -7.21 -2.11
C ILE A 82 6.03 -8.19 -1.06
N ARG A 83 5.18 -8.50 -0.07
CA ARG A 83 5.44 -9.48 0.97
C ARG A 83 4.29 -10.48 0.99
N ALA A 84 4.61 -11.76 0.95
CA ALA A 84 3.62 -12.82 1.04
C ALA A 84 4.05 -13.87 2.05
N TRP A 85 3.06 -14.36 2.81
CA TRP A 85 3.19 -15.49 3.71
C TRP A 85 2.26 -16.59 3.20
N SER A 86 2.84 -17.71 2.81
CA SER A 86 2.10 -18.90 2.42
C SER A 86 2.11 -19.89 3.57
N VAL A 87 0.97 -20.52 3.86
CA VAL A 87 0.84 -21.48 4.96
C VAL A 87 0.10 -22.72 4.48
N ARG A 88 0.37 -23.85 5.11
CA ARG A 88 -0.40 -25.08 4.93
C ARG A 88 -1.43 -25.20 6.04
N LYS A 89 -2.64 -25.67 5.71
CA LYS A 89 -3.61 -26.08 6.74
C LYS A 89 -3.01 -27.23 7.56
N ALA A 90 -3.13 -27.15 8.89
CA ALA A 90 -2.60 -28.16 9.80
C ALA A 90 -3.21 -29.55 9.58
#